data_AF-A0A6J6JE24-F1
#
_entry.id   AF-A0A6J6JE24-F1
#
_cell.length_a   1.000
_cell.length_b   1.000
_cell.length_c   1.000
_cell.angle_alpha   90.00
_cell.angle_beta   90.00
_cell.angle_gamma   90.00
#
_symmetry.space_group_name_H-M   'P 1'
#
loop_
_entity.id
_entity.type
_entity.pdbx_description
1 polymer ?
#
loop_
_entity_poly.entity_id
_entity_poly.type
_entity_poly.pdbx_seq_one_letter_code
_entity_poly.pdbx_strand_id
1 'polypeptide(L)'
;MALSLAASGTYFWNDILDVEADRSHPQKKFRPIAAGLVSLPTARIVGTLLLVAGVAVGFVPDWRCGVAVITYVVLTVSYSAFLKHQPVLDLIAVAAGFVIRAIAGAEAAGVEMSTWFLLCVSFGALFIVTGKRYAEMRDIGEDVASTRATLTSYSLDYLRMVLAVSLGATLVSYCTWAFATKEISGTSWPSYELSIVPMLAALMRYLLALEQGHGAAPEEVFASDRTLQFLGVMWVIIFGLGVYIG
;
A
#
# COMPACT_ATOMS: atom_id res chain seq x y z
N MET A 1 8.88 -3.05 13.27
CA MET A 1 8.10 -3.25 14.51
C MET A 1 7.17 -2.06 14.82
N ALA A 2 7.68 -0.82 14.92
CA ALA A 2 6.88 0.38 15.19
C ALA A 2 5.61 0.50 14.32
N LEU A 3 5.77 0.45 12.99
CA LEU A 3 4.65 0.53 12.04
C LEU A 3 3.68 -0.64 12.16
N SER A 4 4.15 -1.85 12.52
CA SER A 4 3.28 -3.01 12.71
C SER A 4 2.39 -2.81 13.94
N LEU A 5 2.95 -2.34 15.05
CA LEU A 5 2.20 -1.99 16.25
C LEU A 5 1.19 -0.87 15.96
N ALA A 6 1.63 0.19 15.29
CA ALA A 6 0.76 1.31 14.91
C ALA A 6 -0.38 0.86 14.00
N ALA A 7 -0.08 0.06 12.96
CA ALA A 7 -1.09 -0.48 12.05
C ALA A 7 -2.12 -1.35 12.79
N SER A 8 -1.67 -2.30 13.62
CA SER A 8 -2.55 -3.13 14.44
C SER A 8 -3.44 -2.27 15.35
N GLY A 9 -2.87 -1.27 16.03
CA GLY A 9 -3.64 -0.34 16.86
C GLY A 9 -4.70 0.44 16.07
N THR A 10 -4.38 0.88 14.86
CA THR A 10 -5.36 1.55 13.98
C THR A 10 -6.44 0.61 13.45
N TYR A 11 -6.13 -0.67 13.23
CA TYR A 11 -7.16 -1.65 12.86
C TYR A 11 -8.16 -1.88 14.00
N PHE A 12 -7.70 -1.96 15.25
CA PHE A 12 -8.60 -2.01 16.41
C PHE A 12 -9.54 -0.80 16.44
N TRP A 13 -9.01 0.41 16.24
CA TRP A 13 -9.84 1.62 16.21
C TRP A 13 -10.79 1.66 15.02
N ASN A 14 -10.37 1.20 13.84
CA ASN A 14 -11.25 1.11 12.69
C ASN A 14 -12.40 0.12 12.93
N ASP A 15 -12.12 -1.07 13.46
CA ASP A 15 -13.15 -2.07 13.78
C ASP A 15 -14.07 -1.63 14.92
N ILE A 16 -13.60 -0.78 15.85
CA ILE A 16 -14.45 -0.13 16.87
C ILE A 16 -15.41 0.87 16.22
N LEU A 17 -14.94 1.69 15.28
CA LEU A 17 -15.77 2.70 14.60
C LEU A 17 -16.80 2.07 13.66
N ASP A 18 -16.44 0.93 13.04
CA ASP A 18 -17.28 0.23 12.09
C ASP A 18 -18.15 -0.86 12.76
N VAL A 19 -18.15 -1.01 14.08
CA VAL A 19 -18.74 -2.17 14.78
C VAL A 19 -20.25 -2.33 14.52
N GLU A 20 -21.04 -1.25 14.55
CA GLU A 20 -22.48 -1.33 14.27
C GLU A 20 -22.76 -1.70 12.81
N ALA A 21 -21.99 -1.15 11.87
CA ALA A 21 -22.12 -1.45 10.45
C ALA A 21 -21.64 -2.88 10.12
N ASP A 22 -20.58 -3.34 10.77
CA ASP A 22 -20.04 -4.68 10.56
C ASP A 22 -21.00 -5.75 11.10
N ARG A 23 -21.74 -5.47 12.18
CA ARG A 23 -22.77 -6.38 12.71
C ARG A 23 -23.92 -6.65 11.73
N SER A 24 -24.30 -5.68 10.91
CA SER A 24 -25.37 -5.85 9.92
C SER A 24 -24.89 -6.49 8.62
N HIS A 25 -23.56 -6.59 8.40
CA HIS A 25 -22.99 -7.08 7.15
C HIS A 25 -22.87 -8.63 7.13
N PRO A 26 -23.24 -9.32 6.02
CA PRO A 26 -23.27 -10.78 5.93
C PRO A 26 -21.95 -11.48 6.27
N GLN A 27 -20.82 -10.95 5.78
CA GLN A 27 -19.48 -11.46 6.06
C GLN A 27 -18.74 -10.74 7.22
N LYS A 28 -18.81 -9.41 7.33
CA LYS A 28 -18.05 -8.66 8.36
C LYS A 28 -18.58 -8.85 9.78
N LYS A 29 -19.79 -9.38 9.96
CA LYS A 29 -20.33 -9.73 11.29
C LYS A 29 -19.48 -10.74 12.07
N PHE A 30 -18.64 -11.51 11.36
CA PHE A 30 -17.73 -12.49 11.97
C PHE A 30 -16.43 -11.88 12.49
N ARG A 31 -16.19 -10.56 12.29
CA ARG A 31 -15.04 -9.87 12.88
C ARG A 31 -15.07 -9.97 14.40
N PRO A 32 -13.93 -10.14 15.11
CA PRO A 32 -13.91 -10.43 16.54
C PRO A 32 -14.68 -9.42 17.43
N ILE A 33 -14.62 -8.12 17.11
CA ILE A 33 -15.33 -7.08 17.86
C ILE A 33 -16.83 -7.08 17.52
N ALA A 34 -17.19 -7.20 16.24
CA ALA A 34 -18.58 -7.26 15.79
C ALA A 34 -19.32 -8.50 16.34
N ALA A 35 -18.64 -9.65 16.34
CA ALA A 35 -19.11 -10.93 16.88
C ALA A 35 -19.14 -10.98 18.42
N GLY A 36 -18.60 -9.97 19.11
CA GLY A 36 -18.55 -9.91 20.57
C GLY A 36 -17.51 -10.82 21.22
N LEU A 37 -16.60 -11.43 20.44
CA LEU A 37 -15.46 -12.22 20.94
C LEU A 37 -14.45 -11.34 21.68
N VAL A 38 -14.33 -10.07 21.29
CA VAL A 38 -13.51 -9.06 21.96
C VAL A 38 -14.41 -7.93 22.45
N SER A 39 -14.37 -7.64 23.75
CA SER A 39 -15.16 -6.55 24.32
C SER A 39 -14.68 -5.18 23.83
N LEU A 40 -15.60 -4.22 23.68
CA LEU A 40 -15.27 -2.84 23.28
C LEU A 40 -14.22 -2.18 24.21
N PRO A 41 -14.30 -2.32 25.55
CA PRO A 41 -13.25 -1.81 26.45
C PRO A 41 -11.89 -2.44 26.18
N THR A 42 -11.83 -3.78 26.01
CA THR A 42 -10.58 -4.48 25.71
C THR A 42 -9.98 -4.00 24.38
N ALA A 43 -10.79 -3.89 23.34
CA ALA A 43 -10.36 -3.39 22.04
C ALA A 43 -9.80 -1.97 22.12
N ARG A 44 -10.45 -1.07 22.88
CA ARG A 44 -9.97 0.31 23.09
C ARG A 44 -8.62 0.34 23.82
N ILE A 45 -8.48 -0.45 24.88
CA ILE A 45 -7.25 -0.51 25.67
C ILE A 45 -6.10 -1.06 24.81
N VAL A 46 -6.29 -2.22 24.19
CA VAL A 46 -5.27 -2.86 23.35
C VAL A 46 -4.93 -1.98 22.15
N GLY A 47 -5.92 -1.44 21.45
CA GLY A 47 -5.71 -0.55 20.32
C GLY A 47 -4.90 0.69 20.69
N THR A 48 -5.26 1.35 21.79
CA THR A 48 -4.52 2.53 22.29
C THR A 48 -3.11 2.19 22.74
N LEU A 49 -2.91 1.09 23.47
CA LEU A 49 -1.58 0.64 23.90
C LEU A 49 -0.68 0.35 22.71
N LEU A 50 -1.20 -0.31 21.67
CA LEU A 50 -0.44 -0.60 20.45
C LEU A 50 -0.06 0.68 19.69
N LEU A 51 -0.94 1.69 19.65
CA LEU A 51 -0.62 2.99 19.05
C LEU A 51 0.48 3.71 19.82
N VAL A 52 0.36 3.80 21.15
CA VAL A 52 1.36 4.45 22.00
C VAL A 52 2.70 3.72 21.90
N ALA A 53 2.69 2.38 21.96
CA ALA A 53 3.90 1.57 21.81
C ALA A 53 4.52 1.73 20.41
N GLY A 54 3.70 1.75 19.36
CA GLY A 54 4.19 1.96 17.98
C GLY A 54 4.90 3.30 17.82
N VAL A 55 4.31 4.38 18.34
CA VAL A 55 4.92 5.71 18.34
C VAL A 55 6.20 5.72 19.18
N ALA A 56 6.17 5.19 20.40
CA ALA A 56 7.34 5.15 21.29
C ALA A 56 8.52 4.39 20.66
N VAL A 57 8.26 3.22 20.07
CA VAL A 57 9.28 2.44 19.35
C VAL A 57 9.78 3.19 18.10
N GLY A 58 8.93 3.99 17.45
CA GLY A 58 9.31 4.82 16.31
C GLY A 58 10.35 5.90 16.63
N PHE A 59 10.39 6.41 17.87
CA PHE A 59 11.38 7.38 18.32
C PHE A 59 12.73 6.76 18.72
N VAL A 60 12.84 5.42 18.76
CA VAL A 60 14.09 4.75 19.18
C VAL A 60 15.23 4.95 18.18
N PRO A 61 15.04 4.81 16.85
CA PRO A 61 16.13 4.99 15.89
C PRO A 61 16.49 6.46 15.65
N ASP A 62 15.47 7.29 15.35
CA ASP A 62 15.62 8.72 15.07
C ASP A 62 14.28 9.44 15.30
N TRP A 63 14.33 10.74 15.63
CA TRP A 63 13.12 11.54 15.85
C TRP A 63 12.27 11.72 14.59
N ARG A 64 12.88 11.76 13.40
CA ARG A 64 12.20 11.83 12.10
C ARG A 64 11.40 10.56 11.83
N CYS A 65 11.93 9.39 12.23
CA CYS A 65 11.19 8.14 12.18
C CYS A 65 9.95 8.21 13.09
N GLY A 66 10.11 8.71 14.33
CA GLY A 66 8.99 8.93 15.25
C GLY A 66 7.90 9.85 14.68
N VAL A 67 8.30 10.97 14.06
CA VAL A 67 7.38 11.87 13.36
C VAL A 67 6.66 11.17 12.21
N ALA A 68 7.37 10.39 11.38
CA ALA A 68 6.75 9.63 10.30
C ALA A 68 5.72 8.62 10.82
N VAL A 69 5.99 7.93 11.94
CA VAL A 69 5.03 7.03 12.58
C VAL A 69 3.80 7.78 13.10
N ILE A 70 3.98 8.96 13.71
CA ILE A 70 2.86 9.82 14.12
C ILE A 70 2.02 10.23 12.90
N THR A 71 2.66 10.72 11.83
CA THR A 71 1.96 11.10 10.60
C THR A 71 1.17 9.92 10.02
N TYR A 72 1.74 8.71 10.04
CA TYR A 72 1.05 7.49 9.64
C TYR A 72 -0.20 7.23 10.49
N VAL A 73 -0.09 7.32 11.83
CA VAL A 73 -1.23 7.14 12.74
C VAL A 73 -2.31 8.20 12.50
N VAL A 74 -1.93 9.48 12.37
CA VAL A 74 -2.88 10.57 12.10
C VAL A 74 -3.61 10.32 10.78
N LEU A 75 -2.88 9.95 9.72
CA LEU A 75 -3.46 9.66 8.42
C LEU A 75 -4.44 8.49 8.47
N THR A 76 -4.08 7.40 9.12
CA THR A 76 -4.89 6.17 9.18
C THR A 76 -6.13 6.32 10.07
N VAL A 77 -6.03 7.07 11.18
CA VAL A 77 -7.19 7.45 11.99
C VAL A 77 -8.11 8.40 11.22
N SER A 78 -7.55 9.43 10.57
CA SER A 78 -8.32 10.37 9.73
C SER A 78 -9.00 9.66 8.57
N TYR A 79 -8.33 8.66 7.99
CA TYR A 79 -8.90 7.81 6.95
C TYR A 79 -10.10 7.03 7.44
N SER A 80 -9.96 6.36 8.58
CA SER A 80 -11.00 5.52 9.17
C SER A 80 -12.24 6.34 9.57
N ALA A 81 -12.02 7.57 10.05
CA ALA A 81 -13.09 8.46 10.49
C ALA A 81 -13.79 9.23 9.36
N PHE A 82 -13.03 9.72 8.37
CA PHE A 82 -13.56 10.70 7.39
C PHE A 82 -13.14 10.43 5.94
N LEU A 83 -11.83 10.23 5.68
CA LEU A 83 -11.33 10.25 4.29
C LEU A 83 -11.84 9.06 3.48
N LYS A 84 -12.17 7.92 4.12
CA LYS A 84 -12.72 6.75 3.43
C LYS A 84 -14.07 7.00 2.75
N HIS A 85 -14.75 8.11 3.09
CA HIS A 85 -16.05 8.50 2.54
C HIS A 85 -15.95 9.57 1.43
N GLN A 86 -14.75 10.10 1.16
CA GLN A 86 -14.53 11.14 0.16
C GLN A 86 -13.82 10.54 -1.05
N PRO A 87 -14.41 10.58 -2.26
CA PRO A 87 -13.73 10.16 -3.48
C PRO A 87 -12.42 10.92 -3.65
N VAL A 88 -11.44 10.24 -4.24
CA VAL A 88 -10.06 10.68 -4.52
C VAL A 88 -9.21 10.74 -3.26
N LEU A 89 -9.73 11.32 -2.18
CA LEU A 89 -9.05 11.35 -0.89
C LEU A 89 -8.85 9.94 -0.32
N ASP A 90 -9.75 8.99 -0.60
CA ASP A 90 -9.56 7.61 -0.16
C ASP A 90 -8.37 6.92 -0.87
N LEU A 91 -8.21 7.12 -2.18
CA LEU A 91 -7.08 6.63 -2.98
C LEU A 91 -5.77 7.27 -2.51
N ILE A 92 -5.76 8.61 -2.38
CA ILE A 92 -4.58 9.37 -1.97
C ILE A 92 -4.15 8.99 -0.55
N ALA A 93 -5.09 8.87 0.39
CA ALA A 93 -4.77 8.53 1.78
C ALA A 93 -4.16 7.12 1.89
N VAL A 94 -4.69 6.13 1.18
CA VAL A 94 -4.13 4.77 1.22
C VAL A 94 -2.75 4.75 0.56
N ALA A 95 -2.58 5.42 -0.59
CA ALA A 95 -1.29 5.54 -1.26
C ALA A 95 -0.23 6.25 -0.39
N ALA A 96 -0.60 7.37 0.23
CA ALA A 96 0.26 8.11 1.16
C ALA A 96 0.68 7.25 2.37
N GLY A 97 -0.18 6.34 2.82
CA GLY A 97 0.17 5.36 3.85
C GLY A 97 1.37 4.49 3.46
N PHE A 98 1.50 4.07 2.20
CA PHE A 98 2.69 3.34 1.74
C PHE A 98 3.94 4.22 1.68
N VAL A 99 3.79 5.48 1.24
CA VAL A 99 4.89 6.44 1.17
C VAL A 99 5.45 6.74 2.56
N ILE A 100 4.59 7.00 3.54
CA ILE A 100 5.02 7.27 4.92
C ILE A 100 5.72 6.06 5.52
N ARG A 101 5.27 4.83 5.21
CA ARG A 101 5.97 3.61 5.65
C ARG A 101 7.36 3.50 5.04
N ALA A 102 7.52 3.84 3.76
CA ALA A 102 8.83 3.86 3.11
C ALA A 102 9.75 4.90 3.77
N ILE A 103 9.24 6.12 4.02
CA ILE A 103 9.99 7.19 4.72
C ILE A 103 10.40 6.73 6.12
N ALA A 104 9.47 6.21 6.92
CA ALA A 104 9.78 5.73 8.27
C ALA A 104 10.83 4.60 8.26
N GLY A 105 10.80 3.72 7.25
CA GLY A 105 11.81 2.68 7.07
C GLY A 105 13.19 3.23 6.70
N ALA A 106 13.23 4.23 5.81
CA ALA A 106 14.46 4.90 5.41
C ALA A 106 15.11 5.68 6.56
N GLU A 107 14.33 6.45 7.32
CA GLU A 107 14.80 7.16 8.52
C GLU A 107 15.27 6.18 9.60
N ALA A 108 14.59 5.04 9.78
CA ALA A 108 15.03 4.01 10.71
C ALA A 108 16.33 3.30 10.29
N ALA A 109 16.58 3.20 8.99
CA ALA A 109 17.79 2.60 8.42
C ALA A 109 18.95 3.60 8.28
N GLY A 110 18.70 4.90 8.47
CA GLY A 110 19.67 5.96 8.20
C GLY A 110 20.03 6.09 6.72
N VAL A 111 19.10 5.74 5.81
CA VAL A 111 19.33 5.76 4.36
C VAL A 111 18.54 6.92 3.75
N GLU A 112 19.21 7.77 2.97
CA GLU A 112 18.53 8.84 2.24
C GLU A 112 17.75 8.26 1.04
N MET A 113 16.46 8.60 0.96
CA MET A 113 15.64 8.26 -0.21
C MET A 113 15.83 9.29 -1.31
N SER A 114 16.10 8.83 -2.53
CA SER A 114 16.07 9.71 -3.69
C SER A 114 14.64 10.14 -4.01
N THR A 115 14.49 11.35 -4.56
CA THR A 115 13.19 11.88 -5.00
C THR A 115 12.51 10.97 -6.01
N TRP A 116 13.28 10.34 -6.90
CA TRP A 116 12.75 9.39 -7.88
C TRP A 116 12.19 8.12 -7.24
N PHE A 117 12.85 7.62 -6.19
CA PHE A 117 12.33 6.49 -5.42
C PHE A 117 11.03 6.86 -4.71
N LEU A 118 10.95 8.04 -4.10
CA LEU A 118 9.71 8.55 -3.49
C LEU A 118 8.56 8.63 -4.50
N LEU A 119 8.81 9.14 -5.70
CA LEU A 119 7.81 9.21 -6.77
C LEU A 119 7.39 7.81 -7.22
N CYS A 120 8.35 6.88 -7.38
CA CYS A 120 8.06 5.50 -7.75
C CYS A 120 7.18 4.81 -6.71
N VAL A 121 7.47 4.95 -5.43
CA VAL A 121 6.64 4.39 -4.34
C VAL A 121 5.26 5.06 -4.32
N SER A 122 5.19 6.37 -4.54
CA SER A 122 3.93 7.13 -4.52
C SER A 122 2.98 6.69 -5.64
N PHE A 123 3.47 6.68 -6.88
CA PHE A 123 2.66 6.28 -8.04
C PHE A 123 2.42 4.78 -8.07
N GLY A 124 3.38 3.97 -7.63
CA GLY A 124 3.22 2.52 -7.54
C GLY A 124 2.15 2.14 -6.51
N ALA A 125 2.14 2.80 -5.35
CA ALA A 125 1.08 2.63 -4.36
C ALA A 125 -0.28 3.08 -4.91
N LEU A 126 -0.34 4.22 -5.59
CA LEU A 126 -1.58 4.68 -6.24
C LEU A 126 -2.08 3.69 -7.28
N PHE A 127 -1.19 3.08 -8.08
CA PHE A 127 -1.52 2.05 -9.06
C PHE A 127 -2.12 0.82 -8.41
N ILE A 128 -1.50 0.27 -7.35
CA ILE A 128 -2.03 -0.90 -6.63
C ILE A 128 -3.37 -0.59 -5.96
N VAL A 129 -3.50 0.56 -5.30
CA VAL A 129 -4.73 0.96 -4.60
C VAL A 129 -5.87 1.19 -5.58
N THR A 130 -5.60 1.87 -6.70
CA THR A 130 -6.61 2.08 -7.76
C THR A 130 -6.98 0.76 -8.41
N GLY A 131 -6.02 -0.15 -8.62
CA GLY A 131 -6.26 -1.49 -9.14
C GLY A 131 -7.20 -2.32 -8.26
N LYS A 132 -7.01 -2.25 -6.95
CA LYS A 132 -7.92 -2.86 -5.99
C LYS A 132 -9.34 -2.29 -6.12
N ARG A 133 -9.49 -0.96 -6.20
CA ARG A 133 -10.82 -0.33 -6.39
C ARG A 133 -11.45 -0.67 -7.73
N TYR A 134 -10.65 -0.76 -8.78
CA TYR A 134 -11.09 -1.16 -10.10
C TYR A 134 -11.63 -2.60 -10.09
N ALA A 135 -10.91 -3.54 -9.47
CA ALA A 135 -11.34 -4.92 -9.35
C ALA A 135 -12.59 -5.05 -8.47
N GLU A 136 -12.61 -4.41 -7.30
CA GLU A 136 -13.80 -4.37 -6.44
C GLU A 136 -15.03 -3.84 -7.20
N MET A 137 -14.88 -2.74 -7.95
CA MET A 137 -16.00 -2.16 -8.72
C MET A 137 -16.49 -3.09 -9.84
N ARG A 138 -15.57 -3.78 -10.52
CA ARG A 138 -15.95 -4.70 -11.61
C ARG A 138 -16.64 -5.95 -11.06
N ASP A 139 -16.13 -6.52 -9.97
CA ASP A 139 -16.58 -7.81 -9.46
C ASP A 139 -17.92 -7.72 -8.72
N ILE A 140 -18.31 -6.52 -8.25
CA ILE A 140 -19.53 -6.30 -7.45
C ILE A 140 -20.81 -6.12 -8.30
N GLY A 141 -20.73 -5.77 -9.59
CA GLY A 141 -21.93 -5.62 -10.44
C GLY A 141 -22.98 -4.64 -9.86
N GLU A 142 -24.28 -4.97 -9.91
CA GLU A 142 -25.40 -4.11 -9.44
C GLU A 142 -25.54 -4.02 -7.89
N ASP A 143 -24.84 -4.84 -7.10
CA ASP A 143 -24.98 -4.89 -5.62
C ASP A 143 -24.06 -3.89 -4.87
N VAL A 144 -23.73 -2.78 -5.53
CA VAL A 144 -22.79 -1.72 -5.07
C VAL A 144 -23.16 -1.14 -3.70
N ALA A 145 -24.46 -1.13 -3.36
CA ALA A 145 -24.98 -0.50 -2.15
C ALA A 145 -24.52 -1.14 -0.84
N SER A 146 -24.04 -2.39 -0.84
CA SER A 146 -23.75 -3.15 0.38
C SER A 146 -22.30 -3.07 0.89
N THR A 147 -21.34 -2.65 0.05
CA THR A 147 -19.91 -2.91 0.35
C THR A 147 -19.11 -1.64 0.69
N ARG A 148 -19.35 -0.50 0.02
CA ARG A 148 -18.69 0.79 0.31
C ARG A 148 -19.35 1.99 -0.37
N ALA A 149 -19.66 3.03 0.40
CA ALA A 149 -20.30 4.25 -0.11
C ALA A 149 -19.46 5.07 -1.10
N THR A 150 -18.13 4.95 -1.12
CA THR A 150 -17.29 5.69 -2.09
C THR A 150 -17.21 5.04 -3.46
N LEU A 151 -17.40 3.72 -3.54
CA LEU A 151 -17.34 2.99 -4.81
C LEU A 151 -18.48 3.38 -5.77
N THR A 152 -19.61 3.87 -5.25
CA THR A 152 -20.72 4.40 -6.07
C THR A 152 -20.37 5.72 -6.78
N SER A 153 -19.34 6.44 -6.32
CA SER A 153 -18.95 7.73 -6.88
C SER A 153 -17.95 7.63 -8.03
N TYR A 154 -17.39 6.44 -8.26
CA TYR A 154 -16.44 6.19 -9.32
C TYR A 154 -17.10 5.55 -10.54
N SER A 155 -16.56 5.84 -11.72
CA SER A 155 -16.82 5.05 -12.92
C SER A 155 -15.62 4.13 -13.21
N LEU A 156 -15.88 2.98 -13.85
CA LEU A 156 -14.81 2.08 -14.28
C LEU A 156 -13.82 2.78 -15.22
N ASP A 157 -14.31 3.68 -16.08
CA ASP A 157 -13.46 4.46 -17.00
C ASP A 157 -12.55 5.44 -16.26
N TYR A 158 -13.07 6.10 -15.22
CA TYR A 158 -12.26 6.97 -14.37
C TYR A 158 -11.13 6.18 -13.70
N LEU A 159 -11.45 5.03 -13.09
CA LEU A 159 -10.45 4.19 -12.42
C LEU A 159 -9.43 3.63 -13.42
N ARG A 160 -9.85 3.28 -14.64
CA ARG A 160 -8.95 2.85 -15.72
C ARG A 160 -8.00 3.98 -16.14
N MET A 161 -8.48 5.22 -16.22
CA MET A 161 -7.63 6.38 -16.52
C MET A 161 -6.60 6.62 -15.41
N VAL A 162 -7.01 6.58 -14.14
CA VAL A 162 -6.09 6.73 -12.99
C VAL A 162 -5.08 5.58 -12.95
N LEU A 163 -5.49 4.35 -13.25
CA LEU A 163 -4.60 3.20 -13.40
C LEU A 163 -3.53 3.42 -14.47
N ALA A 164 -3.92 3.87 -15.67
CA ALA A 164 -2.99 4.12 -16.76
C ALA A 164 -1.98 5.23 -16.42
N VAL A 165 -2.47 6.34 -15.84
CA VAL A 165 -1.61 7.47 -15.43
C VAL A 165 -0.64 7.06 -14.33
N SER A 166 -1.11 6.35 -13.30
CA SER A 166 -0.26 5.89 -12.20
C SER A 166 0.75 4.83 -12.64
N LEU A 167 0.38 3.91 -13.52
CA LEU A 167 1.30 2.95 -14.13
C LEU A 167 2.42 3.66 -14.92
N GLY A 168 2.05 4.59 -15.80
CA GLY A 168 3.01 5.36 -16.59
C GLY A 168 3.96 6.18 -15.71
N ALA A 169 3.43 6.86 -14.70
CA ALA A 169 4.22 7.65 -13.76
C ALA A 169 5.16 6.76 -12.90
N THR A 170 4.72 5.57 -12.51
CA THR A 170 5.56 4.58 -11.81
C THR A 170 6.69 4.12 -12.71
N LEU A 171 6.41 3.78 -13.96
CA LEU A 171 7.44 3.32 -14.89
C LEU A 171 8.48 4.41 -15.17
N VAL A 172 8.05 5.63 -15.46
CA VAL A 172 8.97 6.76 -15.71
C VAL A 172 9.84 7.02 -14.50
N SER A 173 9.26 7.10 -13.30
CA SER A 173 10.02 7.33 -12.07
C SER A 173 10.95 6.16 -11.70
N TYR A 174 10.56 4.92 -11.98
CA TYR A 174 11.43 3.76 -11.80
C TYR A 174 12.61 3.78 -12.78
N CYS A 175 12.37 4.07 -14.05
CA CYS A 175 13.42 4.19 -15.06
C CYS A 175 14.43 5.27 -14.68
N THR A 176 13.97 6.48 -14.34
CA THR A 176 14.86 7.57 -13.93
C THR A 176 15.62 7.23 -12.66
N TRP A 177 14.97 6.57 -11.69
CA TRP A 177 15.64 6.06 -10.49
C TRP A 177 16.74 5.04 -10.82
N ALA A 178 16.47 4.08 -11.70
CA ALA A 178 17.42 3.03 -12.08
C ALA A 178 18.65 3.61 -12.78
N PHE A 179 18.47 4.56 -13.72
CA PHE A 179 19.57 5.26 -14.38
C PHE A 179 20.40 6.09 -13.39
N ALA A 180 19.73 6.87 -12.52
CA ALA A 180 20.43 7.68 -11.51
C ALA A 180 21.22 6.79 -10.52
N THR A 181 20.67 5.65 -10.14
CA THR A 181 21.33 4.71 -9.21
C THR A 181 22.59 4.08 -9.84
N LYS A 182 22.54 3.72 -11.13
CA LYS A 182 23.73 3.29 -11.87
C LYS A 182 24.81 4.37 -11.90
N GLU A 183 24.43 5.62 -12.18
CA GLU A 183 25.38 6.74 -12.25
C GLU A 183 26.08 6.97 -10.91
N ILE A 184 25.32 6.93 -9.81
CA ILE A 184 25.86 7.10 -8.44
C ILE A 184 26.77 5.93 -8.04
N SER A 185 26.39 4.70 -8.38
CA SER A 185 27.14 3.49 -8.01
C SER A 185 28.41 3.30 -8.84
N GLY A 186 28.52 3.89 -10.02
CA GLY A 186 29.73 3.84 -10.86
C GLY A 186 30.04 2.45 -11.44
N THR A 187 29.08 1.52 -11.38
CA THR A 187 29.26 0.12 -11.76
C THR A 187 29.36 -0.03 -13.27
N SER A 188 30.32 -0.83 -13.74
CA SER A 188 30.47 -1.10 -15.18
C SER A 188 29.35 -1.98 -15.74
N TRP A 189 28.72 -2.80 -14.89
CA TRP A 189 27.63 -3.70 -15.28
C TRP A 189 26.26 -3.01 -15.17
N PRO A 190 25.38 -3.08 -16.20
CA PRO A 190 24.10 -2.37 -16.24
C PRO A 190 22.97 -3.08 -15.46
N SER A 191 23.26 -3.59 -14.26
CA SER A 191 22.30 -4.30 -13.40
C SER A 191 21.04 -3.50 -13.11
N TYR A 192 21.18 -2.24 -12.68
CA TYR A 192 20.05 -1.36 -12.37
C TYR A 192 19.18 -1.09 -13.60
N GLU A 193 19.78 -0.89 -14.77
CA GLU A 193 19.05 -0.67 -16.03
C GLU A 193 18.33 -1.95 -16.48
N LEU A 194 18.97 -3.10 -16.37
CA LEU A 194 18.37 -4.40 -16.69
C LEU A 194 17.19 -4.74 -15.77
N SER A 195 17.16 -4.22 -14.55
CA SER A 195 16.04 -4.41 -13.61
C SER A 195 14.73 -3.78 -14.10
N ILE A 196 14.79 -2.85 -15.06
CA ILE A 196 13.60 -2.20 -15.65
C ILE A 196 12.72 -3.22 -16.37
N VAL A 197 13.32 -4.21 -17.04
CA VAL A 197 12.59 -5.21 -17.84
C VAL A 197 11.64 -6.07 -16.98
N PRO A 198 12.11 -6.76 -15.90
CA PRO A 198 11.20 -7.50 -15.03
C PRO A 198 10.18 -6.60 -14.33
N MET A 199 10.57 -5.38 -13.94
CA MET A 199 9.65 -4.44 -13.28
C MET A 199 8.49 -4.06 -14.21
N LEU A 200 8.80 -3.64 -15.44
CA LEU A 200 7.81 -3.33 -16.46
C LEU A 200 6.90 -4.52 -16.74
N ALA A 201 7.48 -5.70 -16.98
CA ALA A 201 6.73 -6.92 -17.23
C ALA A 201 5.80 -7.28 -16.06
N ALA A 202 6.24 -7.08 -14.81
CA ALA A 202 5.44 -7.36 -13.63
C ALA A 202 4.26 -6.40 -13.51
N LEU A 203 4.48 -5.10 -13.74
CA LEU A 203 3.40 -4.11 -13.70
C LEU A 203 2.36 -4.35 -14.81
N MET A 204 2.81 -4.68 -16.03
CA MET A 204 1.90 -5.05 -17.13
C MET A 204 1.15 -6.35 -16.85
N ARG A 205 1.82 -7.36 -16.29
CA ARG A 205 1.19 -8.63 -15.91
C ARG A 205 0.14 -8.43 -14.83
N TYR A 206 0.42 -7.59 -13.84
CA TYR A 206 -0.55 -7.24 -12.80
C TYR A 206 -1.75 -6.49 -13.38
N LEU A 207 -1.54 -5.53 -14.29
CA LEU A 207 -2.64 -4.85 -14.98
C LEU A 207 -3.51 -5.84 -15.78
N LEU A 208 -2.88 -6.80 -16.48
CA LEU A 208 -3.61 -7.86 -17.18
C LEU A 208 -4.42 -8.74 -16.22
N ALA A 209 -3.85 -9.11 -15.07
CA ALA A 209 -4.56 -9.87 -14.05
C ALA A 209 -5.76 -9.08 -13.47
N LEU A 210 -5.59 -7.77 -13.27
CA LEU A 210 -6.66 -6.86 -12.89
C LEU A 210 -7.79 -6.87 -13.91
N GLU A 211 -7.50 -6.85 -15.22
CA GLU A 211 -8.50 -6.90 -16.29
C GLU A 211 -9.19 -8.27 -16.43
N GLN A 212 -8.51 -9.35 -16.05
CA GLN A 212 -8.98 -10.73 -16.21
C GLN A 212 -9.92 -11.25 -15.11
N GLY A 213 -10.24 -10.48 -14.07
CA GLY A 213 -11.11 -10.95 -12.99
C GLY A 213 -10.44 -11.10 -11.62
N HIS A 214 -9.11 -10.99 -11.53
CA HIS A 214 -8.38 -11.57 -10.40
C HIS A 214 -7.89 -10.53 -9.38
N GLY A 215 -8.34 -9.28 -9.43
CA GLY A 215 -7.63 -8.15 -8.81
C GLY A 215 -8.06 -7.69 -7.40
N ALA A 216 -9.09 -8.30 -6.79
CA ALA A 216 -9.69 -7.76 -5.56
C ALA A 216 -8.74 -7.80 -4.34
N ALA A 217 -7.79 -8.74 -4.34
CA ALA A 217 -6.75 -8.88 -3.32
C ALA A 217 -5.36 -8.92 -4.00
N PRO A 218 -4.63 -7.79 -4.04
CA PRO A 218 -3.31 -7.73 -4.69
C PRO A 218 -2.35 -8.81 -4.19
N GLU A 219 -2.29 -8.99 -2.87
CA GLU A 219 -1.52 -10.02 -2.18
C GLU A 219 -1.82 -11.44 -2.68
N GLU A 220 -3.08 -11.77 -2.97
CA GLU A 220 -3.45 -13.08 -3.52
C GLU A 220 -3.01 -13.22 -4.98
N VAL A 221 -3.06 -12.15 -5.77
CA VAL A 221 -2.54 -12.14 -7.15
C VAL A 221 -1.04 -12.43 -7.16
N PHE A 222 -0.27 -11.73 -6.32
CA PHE A 222 1.17 -11.97 -6.21
C PHE A 222 1.50 -13.38 -5.68
N ALA A 223 0.65 -13.94 -4.80
CA ALA A 223 0.85 -15.29 -4.25
C ALA A 223 0.43 -16.42 -5.20
N SER A 224 -0.52 -16.18 -6.11
CA SER A 224 -1.05 -17.20 -7.02
C SER A 224 -0.42 -17.15 -8.42
N ASP A 225 -0.02 -15.98 -8.90
CA ASP A 225 0.51 -15.79 -10.24
C ASP A 225 2.01 -16.16 -10.31
N ARG A 226 2.30 -17.33 -10.90
CA ARG A 226 3.67 -17.84 -11.09
C ARG A 226 4.53 -16.93 -11.95
N THR A 227 3.94 -16.22 -12.91
CA THR A 227 4.66 -15.29 -13.79
C THR A 227 5.11 -14.07 -12.98
N LEU A 228 4.24 -13.51 -12.13
CA LEU A 228 4.62 -12.41 -11.24
C LEU A 228 5.71 -12.83 -10.26
N GLN A 229 5.63 -14.04 -9.70
CA GLN A 229 6.68 -14.57 -8.81
C GLN A 229 8.01 -14.71 -9.52
N PHE A 230 8.01 -15.29 -10.72
CA PHE A 230 9.21 -15.44 -11.53
C PHE A 230 9.83 -14.07 -11.86
N LEU A 231 9.02 -13.11 -12.29
CA LEU A 231 9.48 -11.74 -12.59
C LEU A 231 10.04 -11.04 -11.35
N GLY A 232 9.42 -11.24 -10.17
CA GLY A 232 9.91 -10.73 -8.90
C GLY A 232 11.26 -11.33 -8.51
N VAL A 233 11.43 -12.64 -8.65
CA VAL A 233 12.73 -13.31 -8.39
C VAL A 233 13.79 -12.83 -9.37
N MET A 234 13.45 -12.73 -10.66
CA MET A 234 14.36 -12.20 -11.68
C MET A 234 14.80 -10.77 -11.37
N TRP A 235 13.87 -9.93 -10.92
CA TRP A 235 14.16 -8.58 -10.47
C TRP A 235 15.12 -8.56 -9.28
N VAL A 236 14.86 -9.35 -8.24
CA VAL A 236 15.72 -9.44 -7.04
C VAL A 236 17.13 -9.88 -7.40
N ILE A 237 17.27 -10.87 -8.29
CA ILE A 237 18.58 -11.33 -8.74
C ILE A 237 19.31 -10.21 -9.49
N ILE A 238 18.67 -9.60 -10.49
CA ILE A 238 19.32 -8.56 -11.32
C ILE A 238 19.71 -7.36 -10.46
N PHE A 239 18.80 -6.88 -9.61
CA PHE A 239 19.07 -5.75 -8.72
C PHE A 239 20.15 -6.10 -7.68
N GLY A 240 20.05 -7.27 -7.06
CA GLY A 240 21.02 -7.75 -6.07
C GLY A 240 22.43 -7.87 -6.64
N LEU A 241 22.57 -8.36 -7.88
CA LEU A 241 23.87 -8.36 -8.57
C LEU A 241 24.45 -6.95 -8.68
N GLY A 242 23.62 -5.92 -8.87
CA GLY A 242 24.06 -4.53 -8.89
C GLY A 242 24.57 -3.99 -7.57
N VAL A 243 24.07 -4.52 -6.45
CA VAL A 243 24.48 -4.11 -5.10
C VAL A 243 25.76 -4.83 -4.65
N TYR A 244 25.96 -6.09 -5.06
CA TYR A 244 27.08 -6.92 -4.59
C TYR A 244 28.28 -6.98 -5.54
N ILE A 245 28.05 -6.85 -6.85
CA ILE A 245 29.11 -6.90 -7.88
C ILE A 245 29.51 -5.48 -8.32
N GLY A 246 28.71 -4.49 -7.95
CA GLY A 246 28.93 -3.07 -8.19
C GLY A 246 29.75 -2.41 -7.11
#